data_AF-A0A5D0SQW5-F1
#
_entry.id   AF-A0A5D0SQW5-F1
#
_cell.length_a   1.000
_cell.length_b   1.000
_cell.length_c   1.000
_cell.angle_alpha   90.00
_cell.angle_beta   90.00
_cell.angle_gamma   90.00
#
_symmetry.space_group_name_H-M   'P 1'
#
loop_
_entity.id
_entity.type
_entity.pdbx_description
1 polymer ?
#
loop_
_entity_poly.entity_id
_entity_poly.type
_entity_poly.pdbx_seq_one_letter_code
_entity_poly.pdbx_strand_id
1 'polypeptide(L)'
;MPDTKTFITNKEKLMTKIINAIFPHCDKLYFLVGYFFFSGFEEIYENLGEKDLKILVGLDIEHDFLKKLKQIEYLEDINQSRETQREKYKESLIDLVNNTDFFDNKKKQEAFNIYLKKIKDGTLQIKKTE
;
A
#
# COMPACT_ATOMS: atom_id res chain seq x y z
N MET A 1 -31.68 -15.46 -7.60
CA MET A 1 -30.50 -14.92 -6.90
C MET A 1 -29.45 -14.60 -7.95
N PRO A 2 -28.76 -13.45 -7.89
CA PRO A 2 -27.71 -13.15 -8.86
C PRO A 2 -26.59 -14.19 -8.70
N ASP A 3 -26.05 -14.66 -9.81
CA ASP A 3 -25.00 -15.69 -9.85
C ASP A 3 -23.82 -15.30 -8.95
N THR A 4 -23.61 -16.08 -7.88
CA THR A 4 -22.56 -15.87 -6.87
C THR A 4 -21.14 -16.16 -7.38
N LYS A 5 -20.99 -16.67 -8.61
CA LYS A 5 -19.69 -17.07 -9.18
C LYS A 5 -18.72 -15.92 -9.43
N THR A 6 -19.19 -14.68 -9.45
CA THR A 6 -18.37 -13.49 -9.68
C THR A 6 -17.96 -12.75 -8.41
N PHE A 7 -18.51 -13.12 -7.24
CA PHE A 7 -18.18 -12.44 -5.99
C PHE A 7 -16.90 -12.99 -5.35
N ILE A 8 -15.93 -12.11 -5.07
CA ILE A 8 -14.60 -12.50 -4.60
C ILE A 8 -14.54 -12.36 -3.08
N THR A 9 -14.45 -13.50 -2.39
CA THR A 9 -14.36 -13.57 -0.91
C THR A 9 -13.03 -14.10 -0.40
N ASN A 10 -12.09 -14.41 -1.30
CA ASN A 10 -10.82 -15.11 -1.01
C ASN A 10 -10.98 -16.53 -0.42
N LYS A 11 -12.15 -17.17 -0.52
CA LYS A 11 -12.33 -18.58 -0.11
C LYS A 11 -12.01 -19.57 -1.23
N GLU A 12 -12.76 -19.51 -2.32
CA GLU A 12 -12.60 -20.43 -3.46
C GLU A 12 -11.67 -19.85 -4.53
N LYS A 13 -11.71 -18.52 -4.69
CA LYS A 13 -10.91 -17.79 -5.66
C LYS A 13 -10.24 -16.61 -4.96
N LEU A 14 -8.91 -16.58 -5.00
CA LEU A 14 -8.12 -15.50 -4.43
C LEU A 14 -8.18 -14.27 -5.35
N MET A 15 -8.40 -13.11 -4.75
CA MET A 15 -8.34 -11.81 -5.42
C MET A 15 -6.98 -11.59 -6.08
N THR A 16 -5.88 -11.97 -5.40
CA THR A 16 -4.52 -11.87 -5.93
C THR A 16 -4.36 -12.64 -7.24
N LYS A 17 -4.90 -13.87 -7.33
CA LYS A 17 -4.89 -14.66 -8.57
C LYS A 17 -5.66 -13.98 -9.71
N ILE A 18 -6.79 -13.33 -9.40
CA ILE A 18 -7.60 -12.62 -10.39
C ILE A 18 -6.84 -11.40 -10.90
N ILE A 19 -6.33 -10.59 -9.99
CA ILE A 19 -5.59 -9.37 -10.29
C ILE A 19 -4.34 -9.69 -11.13
N ASN A 20 -3.55 -10.69 -10.72
CA ASN A 20 -2.36 -11.11 -11.45
C ASN A 20 -2.66 -11.75 -12.82
N ALA A 21 -3.87 -12.27 -13.04
CA ALA A 21 -4.31 -12.70 -14.37
C ALA A 21 -4.74 -11.53 -15.27
N ILE A 22 -5.17 -10.41 -14.70
CA ILE A 22 -5.62 -9.22 -15.45
C ILE A 22 -4.45 -8.33 -15.83
N PHE A 23 -3.53 -8.06 -14.89
CA PHE A 23 -2.45 -7.09 -15.04
C PHE A 23 -1.60 -7.24 -16.30
N PRO A 24 -1.20 -8.45 -16.73
CA PRO A 24 -0.41 -8.62 -17.95
C PRO A 24 -1.05 -8.01 -19.19
N HIS A 25 -2.39 -7.92 -19.22
CA HIS A 25 -3.18 -7.39 -20.34
C HIS A 25 -3.53 -5.91 -20.21
N CYS A 26 -2.95 -5.20 -19.23
CA CYS A 26 -3.20 -3.78 -19.00
C CYS A 26 -1.90 -2.97 -19.14
N ASP A 27 -1.94 -1.85 -19.84
CA ASP A 27 -0.83 -0.89 -19.88
C ASP A 27 -0.86 0.08 -18.68
N LYS A 28 -2.06 0.35 -18.18
CA LYS A 28 -2.33 1.34 -17.12
C LYS A 28 -3.24 0.73 -16.07
N LEU A 29 -2.90 0.95 -14.80
CA LEU A 29 -3.59 0.40 -13.64
C LEU A 29 -4.01 1.53 -12.71
N TYR A 30 -5.31 1.82 -12.69
CA TYR A 30 -5.89 2.91 -11.91
C TYR A 30 -6.79 2.37 -10.82
N PHE A 31 -6.47 2.70 -9.57
CA PHE A 31 -7.16 2.21 -8.38
C PHE A 31 -7.81 3.36 -7.64
N LEU A 32 -9.09 3.19 -7.30
CA LEU A 32 -9.78 3.99 -6.29
C LEU A 32 -10.03 3.07 -5.10
N VAL A 33 -9.39 3.37 -3.98
CA VAL A 33 -9.43 2.51 -2.79
C VAL A 33 -9.68 3.34 -1.54
N GLY A 34 -10.33 2.75 -0.54
CA GLY A 34 -10.44 3.39 0.78
C GLY A 34 -9.07 3.54 1.43
N TYR A 35 -8.30 2.46 1.48
CA TYR A 35 -6.97 2.41 2.08
C TYR A 35 -5.99 1.68 1.15
N PHE A 36 -4.71 2.04 1.23
CA PHE A 36 -3.64 1.35 0.51
C PHE A 36 -2.47 1.06 1.44
N PHE A 37 -2.11 -0.22 1.55
CA PHE A 37 -1.01 -0.70 2.40
C PHE A 37 0.11 -1.28 1.52
N PHE A 38 1.35 -1.18 1.99
CA PHE A 38 2.51 -1.75 1.28
C PHE A 38 2.40 -3.27 1.07
N SER A 39 1.81 -4.00 2.00
CA SER A 39 1.56 -5.45 1.86
C SER A 39 0.70 -5.79 0.64
N GLY A 40 -0.21 -4.90 0.23
CA GLY A 40 -0.97 -5.07 -1.01
C GLY A 40 -0.10 -4.94 -2.26
N PHE A 41 0.92 -4.06 -2.23
CA PHE A 41 1.88 -3.91 -3.31
C PHE A 41 2.79 -5.15 -3.43
N GLU A 42 3.27 -5.68 -2.29
CA GLU A 42 4.06 -6.93 -2.23
C GLU A 42 3.34 -8.12 -2.90
N GLU A 43 2.01 -8.16 -2.87
CA GLU A 43 1.25 -9.26 -3.49
C GLU A 43 1.13 -9.16 -5.02
N ILE A 44 1.40 -7.99 -5.60
CA ILE A 44 1.13 -7.71 -7.02
C ILE A 44 2.35 -7.20 -7.79
N TYR A 45 3.47 -6.92 -7.12
CA TYR A 45 4.64 -6.23 -7.68
C TYR A 45 5.23 -6.88 -8.95
N GLU A 46 5.21 -8.21 -9.06
CA GLU A 46 5.80 -8.96 -10.19
C GLU A 46 5.20 -8.54 -11.54
N ASN A 47 3.90 -8.22 -11.54
CA ASN A 47 3.17 -7.85 -12.75
C ASN A 47 3.08 -6.33 -12.96
N LEU A 48 3.72 -5.52 -12.10
CA LEU A 48 3.64 -4.05 -12.17
C LEU A 48 4.71 -3.40 -13.06
N GLY A 49 5.77 -4.12 -13.42
CA GLY A 49 6.95 -3.68 -14.20
C GLY A 49 6.87 -2.27 -14.83
N GLU A 50 6.65 -2.22 -16.14
CA GLU A 50 6.61 -0.97 -16.93
C GLU A 50 5.22 -0.30 -16.95
N LYS A 51 4.27 -0.76 -16.12
CA LYS A 51 2.88 -0.28 -16.15
C LYS A 51 2.74 1.05 -15.42
N ASP A 52 1.91 1.95 -15.95
CA ASP A 52 1.57 3.20 -15.26
C ASP A 52 0.57 2.92 -14.13
N LEU A 53 0.94 3.26 -12.89
CA LEU A 53 0.13 3.02 -11.70
C LEU A 53 -0.38 4.34 -11.12
N LYS A 54 -1.69 4.46 -10.95
CA LYS A 54 -2.30 5.57 -10.21
C LYS A 54 -3.22 5.04 -9.13
N ILE A 55 -3.06 5.55 -7.92
CA ILE A 55 -3.85 5.16 -6.76
C ILE A 55 -4.46 6.42 -6.16
N LEU A 56 -5.79 6.48 -6.12
CA LEU A 56 -6.55 7.50 -5.42
C LEU A 56 -7.08 6.88 -4.12
N VAL A 57 -6.64 7.42 -2.99
CA VAL A 57 -6.95 6.93 -1.64
C VAL A 57 -8.02 7.82 -1.02
N GLY A 58 -9.16 7.20 -0.71
CA GLY A 58 -10.38 7.88 -0.28
C GLY A 58 -10.48 8.15 1.22
N LEU A 59 -9.87 7.31 2.06
CA LEU A 59 -10.01 7.41 3.51
C LEU A 59 -8.68 7.78 4.17
N ASP A 60 -8.74 8.61 5.22
CA ASP A 60 -7.65 8.71 6.19
C ASP A 60 -7.69 7.47 7.05
N ILE A 61 -6.53 6.83 7.22
CA ILE A 61 -6.42 5.78 8.22
C ILE A 61 -6.67 6.48 9.54
N GLU A 62 -7.88 6.32 10.08
CA GLU A 62 -8.30 7.01 11.29
C GLU A 62 -7.23 6.79 12.36
N HIS A 63 -6.88 7.88 13.05
CA HIS A 63 -5.84 7.88 14.08
C HIS A 63 -6.06 6.75 15.11
N ASP A 64 -7.33 6.41 15.37
CA ASP A 64 -7.72 5.34 16.30
C ASP A 64 -7.50 3.92 15.75
N PHE A 65 -7.53 3.73 14.42
CA PHE A 65 -7.12 2.47 13.79
C PHE A 65 -5.59 2.31 13.81
N LEU A 66 -4.85 3.40 13.56
CA LEU A 66 -3.38 3.42 13.72
C LEU A 66 -2.96 3.15 15.18
N LYS A 67 -3.66 3.73 16.16
CA LYS A 67 -3.47 3.45 17.60
C LYS A 67 -3.81 2.02 18.00
N LYS A 68 -4.71 1.33 17.28
CA LYS A 68 -5.05 -0.08 17.54
C LYS A 68 -4.04 -1.04 16.92
N LEU A 69 -3.49 -0.70 15.75
CA LEU A 69 -2.44 -1.49 15.09
C LEU A 69 -1.07 -1.32 15.75
N LYS A 70 -0.74 -0.10 16.19
CA LYS A 70 0.44 0.17 17.03
C LYS A 70 0.00 0.11 18.49
N GLN A 71 0.33 -0.96 19.23
CA GLN A 71 0.33 -0.95 20.70
C GLN A 71 1.44 -0.03 21.25
N ILE A 72 1.52 1.21 20.75
CA ILE A 72 2.47 2.21 21.17
C ILE A 72 1.66 3.48 21.40
N GLU A 73 1.59 3.85 22.67
CA GLU A 73 1.05 5.09 23.20
C GLU A 73 1.44 6.26 22.31
N TYR A 74 0.50 7.16 21.99
CA TYR A 74 0.70 8.60 22.17
C TYR A 74 -0.68 9.27 22.10
N LEU A 75 -1.09 9.81 23.24
CA LEU A 75 -2.31 10.58 23.46
C LEU A 75 -2.17 12.05 23.02
N GLU A 76 -1.17 12.41 22.22
CA GLU A 76 -0.84 13.80 21.93
C GLU A 76 -0.57 13.98 20.43
N ASP A 77 -1.56 14.34 19.62
CA ASP A 77 -1.23 14.74 18.23
C ASP A 77 -2.28 15.58 17.48
N ILE A 78 -3.22 16.23 18.19
CA ILE A 78 -4.27 16.99 17.50
C ILE A 78 -3.75 18.32 16.90
N ASN A 79 -2.51 18.73 17.18
CA ASN A 79 -1.95 20.03 16.75
C ASN A 79 -0.48 19.99 16.31
N GLN A 80 -0.01 18.90 15.68
CA GLN A 80 1.36 18.88 15.16
C GLN A 80 1.51 19.52 13.79
N SER A 81 2.59 20.31 13.65
CA SER A 81 2.97 20.92 12.38
C SER A 81 3.27 19.85 11.32
N ARG A 82 3.14 20.22 10.04
CA ARG A 82 3.51 19.33 8.91
C ARG A 82 4.97 18.88 8.97
N GLU A 83 5.85 19.72 9.51
CA GLU A 83 7.26 19.40 9.69
C GLU A 83 7.44 18.29 10.71
N THR A 84 6.81 18.41 11.88
CA THR A 84 6.86 17.39 12.93
C THR A 84 6.26 16.05 12.48
N GLN A 85 5.14 16.07 11.75
CA GLN A 85 4.56 14.84 11.18
C GLN A 85 5.52 14.16 10.19
N ARG A 86 6.21 14.94 9.37
CA ARG A 86 7.21 14.44 8.42
C ARG A 86 8.40 13.83 9.14
N GLU A 87 8.88 14.46 10.20
CA GLU A 87 9.98 13.94 11.02
C GLU A 87 9.61 12.62 11.70
N LYS A 88 8.45 12.56 12.38
CA LYS A 88 7.93 11.33 13.00
C LYS A 88 7.77 10.20 11.98
N TYR A 89 7.30 10.51 10.77
CA TYR A 89 7.20 9.52 9.70
C TYR A 89 8.57 9.01 9.27
N LYS A 90 9.56 9.91 9.10
CA LYS A 90 10.94 9.55 8.76
C LYS A 90 11.55 8.64 9.83
N GLU A 91 11.38 8.98 11.11
CA GLU A 91 11.87 8.15 12.23
C GLU A 91 11.21 6.77 12.24
N SER A 92 9.88 6.72 12.07
CA SER A 92 9.14 5.46 11.96
C SER A 92 9.62 4.59 10.79
N LEU A 93 9.98 5.20 9.66
CA LEU A 93 10.56 4.47 8.52
C LEU A 93 11.95 3.93 8.82
N ILE A 94 12.82 4.72 9.47
CA ILE A 94 14.16 4.29 9.88
C ILE A 94 14.05 3.09 10.82
N ASP A 95 13.15 3.17 11.79
CA ASP A 95 12.88 2.11 12.76
C ASP A 95 12.35 0.83 12.07
N LEU A 96 11.36 0.96 11.17
CA LEU A 96 10.84 -0.15 10.37
C LEU A 96 11.96 -0.86 9.59
N VAL A 97 12.87 -0.09 8.98
CA VAL A 97 13.96 -0.64 8.17
C VAL A 97 15.03 -1.32 9.01
N ASN A 98 15.41 -0.73 10.14
CA ASN A 98 16.57 -1.18 10.91
C ASN A 98 16.24 -2.18 12.03
N ASN A 99 15.04 -2.09 12.60
CA ASN A 99 14.71 -2.77 13.87
C ASN A 99 13.57 -3.80 13.71
N THR A 100 13.08 -4.05 12.49
CA THR A 100 12.03 -5.04 12.23
C THR A 100 12.43 -6.02 11.13
N ASP A 101 11.79 -7.18 11.11
CA ASP A 101 11.96 -8.22 10.08
C ASP A 101 11.21 -7.91 8.76
N PHE A 102 10.69 -6.68 8.64
CA PHE A 102 9.88 -6.28 7.51
C PHE A 102 10.63 -6.40 6.18
N PHE A 103 11.96 -6.29 6.16
CA PHE A 103 12.78 -6.42 4.95
C PHE A 103 13.62 -7.69 4.89
N ASP A 104 13.41 -8.66 5.78
CA ASP A 104 14.24 -9.88 5.82
C ASP A 104 13.89 -10.90 4.72
N ASN A 105 12.84 -10.65 3.94
CA ASN A 105 12.44 -11.49 2.82
C ASN A 105 12.81 -10.83 1.48
N LYS A 106 13.47 -11.60 0.61
CA LYS A 106 13.81 -11.21 -0.77
C LYS A 106 12.60 -10.66 -1.55
N LYS A 107 11.43 -11.29 -1.44
CA LYS A 107 10.18 -10.82 -2.09
C LYS A 107 9.83 -9.39 -1.66
N LYS A 108 9.94 -9.10 -0.36
CA LYS A 108 9.68 -7.77 0.21
C LYS A 108 10.68 -6.75 -0.28
N GLN A 109 11.97 -7.11 -0.33
CA GLN A 109 13.03 -6.23 -0.85
C GLN A 109 12.83 -5.92 -2.33
N GLU A 110 12.50 -6.91 -3.16
CA GLU A 110 12.23 -6.74 -4.58
C GLU A 110 10.99 -5.86 -4.81
N ALA A 111 9.89 -6.14 -4.10
CA ALA A 111 8.70 -5.31 -4.14
C ALA A 111 9.00 -3.86 -3.74
N PHE A 112 9.78 -3.65 -2.68
CA PHE A 112 10.17 -2.32 -2.22
C PHE A 112 11.00 -1.57 -3.26
N ASN A 113 11.97 -2.24 -3.88
CA ASN A 113 12.81 -1.64 -4.91
C ASN A 113 12.00 -1.24 -6.15
N ILE A 114 11.06 -2.07 -6.59
CA ILE A 114 10.15 -1.72 -7.69
C ILE A 114 9.30 -0.50 -7.27
N TYR A 115 8.68 -0.54 -6.09
CA TYR A 115 7.88 0.57 -5.59
C TYR A 115 8.66 1.89 -5.56
N LEU A 116 9.87 1.87 -5.02
CA LEU A 116 10.75 3.04 -4.92
C LEU A 116 11.17 3.55 -6.31
N LYS A 117 11.51 2.64 -7.25
CA LYS A 117 11.82 3.01 -8.64
C LYS A 117 10.65 3.75 -9.28
N LYS A 118 9.43 3.19 -9.16
CA LYS A 118 8.22 3.78 -9.77
C LYS A 118 7.83 5.13 -9.19
N ILE A 119 8.09 5.36 -7.90
CA ILE A 119 7.94 6.70 -7.29
C ILE A 119 8.94 7.67 -7.91
N LYS A 120 10.21 7.27 -8.04
CA LYS A 120 11.29 8.14 -8.55
C LYS A 120 11.12 8.50 -10.02
N ASP A 121 10.71 7.54 -10.86
CA ASP A 121 10.49 7.77 -12.29
C ASP A 121 9.09 8.34 -12.63
N GLY A 122 8.21 8.45 -11.63
CA GLY A 122 6.87 9.03 -11.76
C GLY A 122 5.82 8.11 -12.38
N THR A 123 6.17 6.85 -12.64
CA THR A 123 5.23 5.82 -13.14
C THR A 123 4.29 5.29 -12.05
N LEU A 124 4.52 5.66 -10.79
CA LEU A 124 3.58 5.52 -9.67
C LEU A 124 3.16 6.88 -9.12
N GLN A 125 1.86 7.16 -9.13
CA GLN A 125 1.27 8.34 -8.49
C GLN A 125 0.23 7.92 -7.46
N ILE A 126 0.43 8.35 -6.21
CA ILE A 126 -0.54 8.14 -5.12
C ILE A 126 -1.08 9.50 -4.72
N LYS A 127 -2.40 9.64 -4.75
CA LYS A 127 -3.11 10.87 -4.37
C LYS A 127 -4.17 10.56 -3.32
N LYS A 128 -4.44 11.56 -2.50
CA LYS A 128 -5.58 11.61 -1.58
C LYS A 128 -6.78 12.23 -2.29
N THR A 129 -7.98 11.75 -2.00
CA THR A 129 -9.20 12.54 -2.28
C THR A 129 -9.22 13.73 -1.32
N GLU A 130 -9.68 14.88 -1.80
CA GLU A 130 -9.93 16.07 -0.98
C GLU A 130 -11.08 15.85 0.01
#